data_AF-A0A538FMK8-F1
#
_entry.id   AF-A0A538FMK8-F1
#
_cell.length_a   1.000
_cell.length_b   1.000
_cell.length_c   1.000
_cell.angle_alpha   90.00
_cell.angle_beta   90.00
_cell.angle_gamma   90.00
#
_symmetry.space_group_name_H-M   'P 1'
#
loop_
_entity.id
_entity.type
_entity.pdbx_description
1 polymer ?
#
loop_
_entity_poly.entity_id
_entity_poly.type
_entity_poly.pdbx_seq_one_letter_code
_entity_poly.pdbx_strand_id
1 'polypeptide(L)'
;MSLSPTIASGRYPLWVAVLGGIVFWLVHLTAEAALVGPACHHRDVRWVMHAVTAATGAATVIAMAACFRIVLRARGADGGDDSPTVAGRTLFLGLFGLLTGAISLALIVLEGAYVVFLNPCS
;
A
#
# COMPACT_ATOMS: atom_id res chain seq x y z
N MET A 1 -3.80 -23.97 -4.84
CA MET A 1 -4.55 -22.98 -4.04
C MET A 1 -5.60 -22.32 -4.94
N SER A 2 -6.86 -22.72 -4.77
CA SER A 2 -7.98 -22.15 -5.51
C SER A 2 -8.23 -20.73 -5.00
N LEU A 3 -8.01 -19.71 -5.85
CA LEU A 3 -8.34 -18.33 -5.53
C LEU A 3 -9.87 -18.20 -5.53
N SER A 4 -10.41 -17.69 -4.43
CA SER A 4 -11.86 -17.52 -4.20
C SER A 4 -12.54 -16.83 -5.39
N PRO A 5 -13.72 -17.31 -5.86
CA PRO A 5 -14.39 -16.87 -7.10
C PRO A 5 -14.70 -15.36 -7.15
N THR A 6 -14.69 -14.68 -6.01
CA THR A 6 -14.82 -13.23 -5.89
C THR A 6 -13.67 -12.46 -6.55
N ILE A 7 -12.44 -12.99 -6.51
CA ILE A 7 -11.25 -12.38 -7.15
C ILE A 7 -11.35 -12.46 -8.68
N ALA A 8 -12.02 -13.50 -9.21
CA ALA A 8 -12.15 -13.74 -10.64
C ALA A 8 -13.14 -12.78 -11.34
N SER A 9 -14.04 -12.13 -10.60
CA SER A 9 -15.12 -11.30 -11.16
C SER A 9 -14.70 -9.90 -11.67
N GLY A 10 -13.44 -9.49 -11.49
CA GLY A 10 -12.90 -8.22 -12.02
C GLY A 10 -13.51 -6.92 -11.49
N ARG A 11 -14.65 -6.96 -10.77
CA ARG A 11 -15.39 -5.77 -10.31
C ARG A 11 -14.94 -5.22 -8.95
N TYR A 12 -14.38 -6.05 -8.08
CA TYR A 12 -13.98 -5.68 -6.72
C TYR A 12 -12.46 -5.49 -6.44
N PRO A 13 -11.48 -5.91 -7.28
CA PRO A 13 -10.06 -5.85 -6.88
C PRO A 13 -9.29 -4.59 -7.31
N LEU A 14 -9.74 -3.82 -8.30
CA LEU A 14 -8.95 -2.70 -8.85
C LEU A 14 -8.85 -1.51 -7.89
N TRP A 15 -9.97 -1.04 -7.36
CA TRP A 15 -9.99 0.10 -6.43
C TRP A 15 -9.33 -0.21 -5.09
N VAL A 16 -9.46 -1.46 -4.61
CA VAL A 16 -8.78 -1.91 -3.39
C VAL A 16 -7.26 -1.87 -3.56
N ALA A 17 -6.76 -2.22 -4.75
CA ALA A 17 -5.33 -2.15 -5.04
C ALA A 17 -4.84 -0.69 -5.16
N VAL A 18 -5.64 0.20 -5.75
CA VAL A 18 -5.33 1.64 -5.88
C VAL A 18 -5.35 2.37 -4.54
N LEU A 19 -6.35 2.11 -3.70
CA LEU A 19 -6.53 2.75 -2.39
C LEU A 19 -5.71 2.07 -1.29
N GLY A 20 -5.22 0.85 -1.51
CA GLY A 20 -4.48 0.08 -0.52
C GLY A 20 -3.29 0.84 0.06
N GLY A 21 -2.47 1.46 -0.79
CA GLY A 21 -1.33 2.27 -0.34
C GLY A 21 -1.76 3.45 0.56
N ILE A 22 -2.81 4.17 0.17
CA ILE A 22 -3.33 5.31 0.94
C ILE A 22 -3.87 4.85 2.29
N VAL A 23 -4.62 3.74 2.32
CA VAL A 23 -5.17 3.18 3.55
C VAL A 23 -4.06 2.72 4.49
N PHE A 24 -3.05 2.00 3.98
CA PHE A 24 -1.94 1.55 4.83
C PHE A 24 -1.09 2.71 5.35
N TRP A 25 -0.92 3.76 4.56
CA TRP A 25 -0.29 4.99 5.04
C TRP A 25 -1.14 5.69 6.12
N LEU A 26 -2.46 5.82 5.94
CA LEU A 26 -3.33 6.39 6.98
C LEU A 26 -3.29 5.58 8.28
N VAL A 27 -3.29 4.26 8.17
CA VAL A 27 -3.15 3.35 9.33
C VAL A 27 -1.80 3.56 10.00
N HIS A 28 -0.71 3.66 9.24
CA HIS A 28 0.62 3.96 9.75
C HIS A 28 0.64 5.29 10.50
N LEU A 29 0.21 6.38 9.85
CA LEU A 29 0.20 7.72 10.43
C LEU A 29 -0.61 7.79 11.74
N THR A 30 -1.79 7.16 11.74
CA THR A 30 -2.67 7.13 12.93
C THR A 30 -2.05 6.31 14.07
N ALA A 31 -1.44 5.16 13.75
CA ALA A 31 -0.79 4.32 14.73
C ALA A 31 0.45 5.00 15.33
N GLU A 32 1.32 5.60 14.50
CA GLU A 32 2.49 6.35 14.97
C GLU A 32 2.08 7.53 15.85
N ALA A 33 1.07 8.31 15.44
CA ALA A 33 0.56 9.43 16.24
C ALA A 33 0.02 8.98 17.61
N ALA A 34 -0.66 7.82 17.68
CA ALA A 34 -1.15 7.27 18.94
C ALA A 34 -0.03 6.76 19.86
N LEU A 35 1.11 6.35 19.30
CA LEU A 35 2.24 5.78 20.03
C LEU A 35 3.21 6.83 20.58
N VAL A 36 3.16 8.09 20.11
CA VAL A 36 4.05 9.18 20.60
C VAL A 36 3.94 9.37 22.11
N GLY A 37 2.72 9.45 22.67
CA GLY A 37 2.52 9.62 24.11
C GLY A 37 3.13 8.48 24.94
N PRO A 38 2.78 7.21 24.66
CA PRO A 38 3.40 6.05 25.31
C PRO A 38 4.92 5.97 25.14
N ALA A 39 5.46 6.38 23.98
CA ALA A 39 6.90 6.39 23.70
C ALA A 39 7.70 7.33 24.62
N CYS A 40 7.03 8.27 25.30
CA CYS A 40 7.67 9.10 26.32
C CYS A 40 7.89 8.42 27.66
N HIS A 41 7.06 7.43 27.98
CA HIS A 41 7.13 6.72 29.25
C HIS A 41 7.86 5.39 29.15
N HIS A 42 7.84 4.77 27.96
CA HIS A 42 8.40 3.42 27.74
C HIS A 42 9.28 3.39 26.48
N ARG A 43 10.57 3.10 26.67
CA ARG A 43 11.54 3.05 25.57
C ARG A 43 11.25 1.92 24.58
N ASP A 44 10.61 0.84 25.03
CA ASP A 44 10.28 -0.34 24.22
C ASP A 44 9.21 -0.05 23.16
N VAL A 45 8.41 1.00 23.34
CA VAL A 45 7.40 1.43 22.37
C VAL A 45 8.03 1.84 21.05
N ARG A 46 9.30 2.28 21.03
CA ARG A 46 10.02 2.56 19.78
C ARG A 46 10.16 1.32 18.89
N TRP A 47 10.32 0.14 19.48
CA TRP A 47 10.33 -1.11 18.71
C TRP A 47 8.96 -1.42 18.12
N VAL A 48 7.89 -1.08 18.83
CA VAL A 48 6.51 -1.20 18.32
C VAL A 48 6.29 -0.25 17.14
N MET A 49 6.76 0.99 17.21
CA MET A 49 6.72 1.95 16.10
C MET A 49 7.45 1.40 14.86
N HIS A 50 8.66 0.85 15.03
CA HIS A 50 9.37 0.19 13.93
C HIS A 50 8.61 -1.03 13.38
N ALA A 51 7.95 -1.82 14.24
CA ALA A 51 7.12 -2.94 13.80
C ALA A 51 5.90 -2.47 13.00
N VAL A 52 5.25 -1.38 13.40
CA VAL A 52 4.15 -0.75 12.67
C VAL A 52 4.63 -0.28 11.30
N THR A 53 5.73 0.48 11.23
CA THR A 53 6.36 0.93 9.98
C THR A 53 6.65 -0.26 9.05
N ALA A 54 7.29 -1.32 9.57
CA ALA A 54 7.64 -2.49 8.78
C ALA A 54 6.40 -3.23 8.26
N ALA A 55 5.38 -3.39 9.10
CA ALA A 55 4.14 -4.08 8.73
C ALA A 55 3.34 -3.31 7.67
N THR A 56 3.14 -2.00 7.84
CA THR A 56 2.39 -1.17 6.88
C THR A 56 3.17 -0.98 5.58
N GLY A 57 4.50 -0.84 5.66
CA GLY A 57 5.38 -0.82 4.49
C GLY A 57 5.31 -2.12 3.69
N ALA A 58 5.40 -3.27 4.36
CA ALA A 58 5.26 -4.59 3.71
C ALA A 58 3.88 -4.78 3.07
N ALA A 59 2.81 -4.38 3.76
CA ALA A 59 1.45 -4.43 3.22
C ALA A 59 1.28 -3.55 1.97
N THR A 60 1.90 -2.36 1.97
CA THR A 60 1.94 -1.46 0.80
C THR A 60 2.67 -2.09 -0.37
N VAL A 61 3.82 -2.74 -0.14
CA VAL A 61 4.56 -3.47 -1.19
C VAL A 61 3.73 -4.61 -1.77
N ILE A 62 2.98 -5.35 -0.95
CA ILE A 62 2.08 -6.41 -1.41
C ILE A 62 0.97 -5.84 -2.30
N ALA A 63 0.37 -4.71 -1.91
CA ALA A 63 -0.65 -4.03 -2.72
C ALA A 63 -0.06 -3.55 -4.07
N MET A 64 1.15 -2.98 -4.06
CA MET A 64 1.85 -2.59 -5.29
C MET A 64 2.16 -3.79 -6.18
N ALA A 65 2.56 -4.93 -5.63
CA ALA A 65 2.80 -6.15 -6.39
C ALA A 65 1.52 -6.65 -7.10
N ALA A 66 0.36 -6.50 -6.45
CA ALA A 66 -0.94 -6.78 -7.09
C ALA A 66 -1.22 -5.82 -8.26
N CYS A 67 -1.01 -4.51 -8.08
CA CYS A 67 -1.11 -3.50 -9.16
C CYS A 67 -0.16 -3.82 -10.32
N PHE A 68 1.07 -4.23 -10.03
CA PHE A 68 2.05 -4.61 -11.06
C PHE A 68 1.59 -5.81 -11.88
N ARG A 69 1.04 -6.84 -11.22
CA ARG A 69 0.44 -8.00 -11.94
C ARG A 69 -0.73 -7.60 -12.82
N ILE A 70 -1.55 -6.63 -12.40
CA ILE A 70 -2.65 -6.09 -13.20
C ILE A 70 -2.10 -5.40 -14.45
N VAL A 71 -1.06 -4.58 -14.32
CA VAL A 71 -0.40 -3.91 -15.46
C VAL A 71 0.16 -4.92 -16.46
N LEU A 72 0.85 -5.98 -15.97
CA LEU A 72 1.38 -7.03 -16.83
C LEU A 72 0.28 -7.77 -17.60
N ARG A 73 -0.85 -8.07 -16.95
CA ARG A 73 -1.99 -8.72 -17.60
C ARG A 73 -2.66 -7.82 -18.63
N ALA A 74 -2.86 -6.53 -18.30
CA ALA A 74 -3.48 -5.57 -19.21
C ALA A 74 -2.67 -5.40 -20.51
N ARG A 75 -1.34 -5.32 -20.40
CA ARG A 75 -0.44 -5.25 -21.58
C ARG A 75 -0.42 -6.52 -22.43
N GLY A 76 -0.67 -7.69 -21.84
CA GLY A 76 -0.74 -8.96 -22.57
C GLY A 76 -2.09 -9.21 -23.24
N ALA A 77 -3.13 -8.44 -22.91
CA ALA A 77 -4.50 -8.61 -23.40
C ALA A 77 -4.79 -7.81 -24.69
N ASP A 78 -3.84 -7.00 -25.17
CA ASP A 78 -3.97 -6.15 -26.38
C ASP A 78 -4.23 -6.92 -27.71
N GLY A 79 -4.34 -8.26 -27.67
CA GLY A 79 -4.68 -9.11 -28.81
C GLY A 79 -5.99 -9.91 -28.70
N GLY A 80 -6.80 -9.71 -27.65
CA GLY A 80 -8.08 -10.41 -27.44
C GLY A 80 -9.31 -9.59 -27.85
N ASP A 81 -10.43 -10.26 -28.10
CA ASP A 81 -11.76 -9.71 -28.49
C ASP A 81 -12.40 -8.72 -27.48
N ASP A 82 -11.68 -8.32 -26.44
CA ASP A 82 -12.16 -7.35 -25.46
C ASP A 82 -12.22 -5.94 -26.04
N SER A 83 -13.28 -5.18 -25.70
CA SER A 83 -13.43 -3.81 -26.17
C SER A 83 -12.19 -2.96 -25.78
N PRO A 84 -11.61 -2.16 -26.71
CA PRO A 84 -10.34 -1.44 -26.48
C PRO A 84 -10.36 -0.48 -25.28
N THR A 85 -11.54 -0.07 -24.81
CA THR A 85 -11.72 0.82 -23.65
C THR A 85 -11.49 0.14 -22.30
N VAL A 86 -11.71 -1.18 -22.19
CA VAL A 86 -11.59 -1.94 -20.92
C VAL A 86 -10.12 -2.22 -20.58
N ALA A 87 -9.31 -2.58 -21.59
CA ALA A 87 -7.87 -2.78 -21.42
C ALA A 87 -7.17 -1.48 -20.99
N GLY A 88 -7.48 -0.37 -21.67
CA GLY A 88 -6.93 0.96 -21.34
C GLY A 88 -7.27 1.42 -19.92
N ARG A 89 -8.52 1.25 -19.48
CA ARG A 89 -8.94 1.57 -18.10
C ARG A 89 -8.18 0.74 -17.06
N THR A 90 -8.01 -0.55 -17.31
CA THR A 90 -7.33 -1.47 -16.40
C THR A 90 -5.85 -1.13 -16.28
N LEU A 91 -5.21 -0.81 -17.40
CA LEU A 91 -3.82 -0.35 -17.44
C LEU A 91 -3.64 0.96 -16.66
N PHE A 92 -4.51 1.95 -16.91
CA PHE A 92 -4.49 3.22 -16.19
C PHE A 92 -4.62 3.03 -14.67
N LEU A 93 -5.61 2.26 -14.22
CA LEU A 93 -5.83 2.00 -12.80
C LEU A 93 -4.64 1.25 -12.17
N GLY A 94 -4.03 0.31 -12.88
CA GLY A 94 -2.85 -0.40 -12.41
C GLY A 94 -1.63 0.52 -12.24
N LEU A 95 -1.37 1.40 -13.21
CA LEU A 95 -0.28 2.39 -13.13
C LEU A 95 -0.54 3.44 -12.06
N PHE A 96 -1.77 3.93 -11.97
CA PHE A 96 -2.18 4.89 -10.95
C PHE A 96 -2.01 4.29 -9.55
N GLY A 97 -2.43 3.05 -9.33
CA GLY A 97 -2.22 2.34 -8.07
C GLY A 97 -0.76 2.09 -7.72
N LEU A 98 0.12 1.89 -8.71
CA LEU A 98 1.57 1.82 -8.48
C LEU A 98 2.15 3.17 -8.05
N LEU A 99 1.71 4.26 -8.68
CA LEU A 99 2.17 5.60 -8.34
C LEU A 99 1.72 6.01 -6.93
N THR A 100 0.43 5.82 -6.61
CA THR A 100 -0.07 6.12 -5.26
C THR A 100 0.59 5.23 -4.22
N GLY A 101 0.76 3.94 -4.50
CA GLY A 101 1.47 3.01 -3.63
C GLY A 101 2.93 3.40 -3.39
N ALA A 102 3.65 3.85 -4.43
CA ALA A 102 5.04 4.31 -4.30
C ALA A 102 5.14 5.57 -3.43
N ILE A 103 4.23 6.53 -3.60
CA ILE A 103 4.17 7.74 -2.76
C ILE A 103 3.86 7.37 -1.31
N SER A 104 2.84 6.53 -1.07
CA SER A 104 2.49 6.07 0.27
C SER A 104 3.63 5.31 0.94
N LEU A 105 4.35 4.45 0.21
CA LEU A 105 5.52 3.76 0.74
C LEU A 105 6.65 4.74 1.09
N ALA A 106 6.90 5.74 0.25
CA ALA A 106 7.89 6.77 0.53
C ALA A 106 7.55 7.55 1.80
N LEU A 107 6.27 7.90 2.00
CA LEU A 107 5.79 8.55 3.22
C LEU A 107 5.99 7.67 4.45
N ILE A 108 5.58 6.39 4.40
CA ILE A 108 5.78 5.43 5.51
C ILE A 108 7.26 5.30 5.88
N VAL A 109 8.15 5.16 4.89
CA VAL A 109 9.59 5.02 5.14
C VAL A 109 10.18 6.30 5.73
N LEU A 110 9.77 7.47 5.22
CA LEU A 110 10.22 8.76 5.72
C LEU A 110 9.74 9.01 7.16
N GLU A 111 8.47 8.74 7.45
CA GLU A 111 7.86 8.84 8.78
C GLU A 111 8.52 7.88 9.77
N GLY A 112 8.69 6.62 9.40
CA GLY A 112 9.39 5.62 10.21
C GLY A 112 10.87 5.93 10.45
N ALA A 113 11.54 6.61 9.50
CA ALA A 113 12.92 7.07 9.69
C ALA A 113 13.01 8.14 10.79
N TYR A 114 12.02 9.03 10.92
CA TYR A 114 12.02 10.05 11.97
C TYR A 114 11.98 9.47 13.39
N VAL A 115 11.45 8.27 13.59
CA VAL A 115 11.46 7.57 14.88
C VAL A 115 12.89 7.34 15.40
N VAL A 116 13.88 7.25 14.49
CA VAL A 116 15.30 7.11 14.84
C VAL A 116 15.91 8.44 15.30
N PHE A 117 15.50 9.55 14.69
CA PHE A 117 16.15 10.85 14.85
C PHE A 117 15.46 11.77 15.86
N LEU A 118 14.14 11.66 16.02
CA LEU A 118 13.35 12.55 16.88
C LEU A 118 13.25 11.97 18.29
N ASN A 119 13.40 12.86 19.29
CA ASN A 119 13.13 12.51 20.68
C ASN A 119 11.63 12.73 20.93
N PRO A 120 10.86 11.70 21.32
CA PRO A 120 9.39 11.80 21.40
C PRO A 120 8.88 12.79 22.46
N CYS A 121 9.77 13.34 23.31
CA CYS A 121 9.44 14.15 24.48
C CYS A 121 10.12 15.51 24.53
N SER A 122 10.75 15.93 23.43
CA SER A 122 11.30 17.29 23.28
C SER A 122 10.31 18.21 22.60
#